data_AF-A0AAQ4DQH8-F1
#
_entry.id   AF-A0AAQ4DQH8-F1
#
_cell.length_a   1.000
_cell.length_b   1.000
_cell.length_c   1.000
_cell.angle_alpha   90.00
_cell.angle_beta   90.00
_cell.angle_gamma   90.00
#
_symmetry.space_group_name_H-M   'P 1'
#
loop_
_entity.id
_entity.type
_entity.pdbx_description
1 polymer ?
#
loop_
_entity_poly.entity_id
_entity_poly.type
_entity_poly.pdbx_seq_one_letter_code
_entity_poly.pdbx_strand_id
1 'polypeptide(L)'
;IAKPDFICKYMRVAIVQDIPHTYSGLRTLAHELAHLLGAKHDGENPAKTCLETSGYLMGTEKNTANKYILSNCTMEQIQAHYK
;
A
#
# COMPACT_ATOMS: atom_id res chain seq x y z
N ILE A 1 2.35 7.64 5.84
CA ILE A 1 2.24 8.52 4.65
C ILE A 1 3.45 8.36 3.73
N ALA A 2 3.19 8.21 2.44
CA ALA A 2 4.14 8.18 1.34
C ALA A 2 3.44 8.67 0.06
N LYS A 3 4.23 9.15 -0.90
CA LYS A 3 3.72 9.56 -2.21
C LYS A 3 3.90 8.41 -3.21
N PRO A 4 2.87 8.06 -4.00
CA PRO A 4 2.99 7.00 -5.00
C PRO A 4 4.07 7.26 -6.05
N ASP A 5 4.86 6.24 -6.41
CA ASP A 5 5.91 6.29 -7.46
C ASP A 5 7.07 7.25 -7.09
N PHE A 6 7.75 6.97 -5.97
CA PHE A 6 8.88 7.77 -5.51
C PHE A 6 10.11 6.97 -5.01
N ILE A 7 10.10 5.63 -5.00
CA ILE A 7 11.18 4.81 -4.42
C ILE A 7 12.59 5.13 -4.96
N CYS A 8 12.69 5.58 -6.22
CA CYS A 8 13.95 5.95 -6.88
C CYS A 8 14.06 7.46 -7.19
N LYS A 9 13.18 8.30 -6.62
CA LYS A 9 13.14 9.76 -6.86
C LYS A 9 13.62 10.54 -5.64
N TYR A 10 13.59 11.87 -5.74
CA TYR A 10 14.07 12.77 -4.69
C TYR A 10 13.24 12.72 -3.39
N MET A 11 11.97 12.26 -3.43
CA MET A 11 11.13 12.03 -2.24
C MET A 11 10.90 10.53 -1.94
N ARG A 12 11.95 9.72 -1.99
CA ARG A 12 11.95 8.30 -1.61
C ARG A 12 11.79 8.07 -0.10
N VAL A 13 10.71 8.57 0.48
CA VAL A 13 10.48 8.58 1.93
C VAL A 13 9.04 8.18 2.28
N ALA A 14 8.92 7.39 3.33
CA ALA A 14 7.67 7.06 4.00
C ALA A 14 7.80 7.36 5.49
N ILE A 15 6.73 7.87 6.11
CA ILE A 15 6.66 8.12 7.55
C ILE A 15 5.54 7.26 8.13
N VAL A 16 5.84 6.51 9.18
CA VAL A 16 4.88 5.63 9.87
C VAL A 16 4.94 5.83 11.37
N GLN A 17 3.80 5.60 12.01
CA GLN A 17 3.69 5.61 13.47
C GLN A 17 3.56 4.18 13.98
N ASP A 18 4.22 3.91 15.11
CA ASP A 18 4.10 2.65 15.84
C ASP A 18 3.80 2.92 17.32
N ILE A 19 3.19 1.94 17.97
CA ILE A 19 3.00 1.89 19.42
C ILE A 19 4.10 1.00 20.00
N PRO A 20 4.92 1.51 20.95
CA PRO A 20 6.03 0.74 21.52
C PRO A 20 5.63 -0.67 21.94
N HIS A 21 6.49 -1.65 21.59
CA HIS A 21 6.33 -3.08 21.89
C HIS A 21 5.19 -3.83 21.17
N THR A 22 4.45 -3.19 20.27
CA THR A 22 3.32 -3.85 19.58
C THR A 22 3.61 -4.21 18.12
N TYR A 23 4.59 -3.55 17.49
CA TYR A 23 4.84 -3.63 16.05
C TYR A 23 3.59 -3.33 15.19
N SER A 24 2.61 -2.59 15.75
CA SER A 24 1.38 -2.16 15.10
C SER A 24 1.61 -1.41 13.79
N GLY A 25 2.75 -0.71 13.69
CA GLY A 25 3.15 0.08 12.53
C GLY A 25 3.60 -0.76 11.32
N LEU A 26 3.86 -2.07 11.46
CA LEU A 26 4.38 -2.90 10.36
C LEU A 26 3.43 -2.95 9.16
N ARG A 27 2.12 -3.02 9.41
CA ARG A 27 1.12 -2.98 8.33
C ARG A 27 1.18 -1.65 7.60
N THR A 28 1.22 -0.55 8.35
CA THR A 28 1.32 0.80 7.79
C THR A 28 2.62 0.94 7.01
N LEU A 29 3.74 0.42 7.52
CA LEU A 29 5.03 0.40 6.82
C LEU A 29 4.92 -0.28 5.45
N ALA A 30 4.32 -1.46 5.40
CA ALA A 30 4.12 -2.19 4.15
C ALA A 30 3.20 -1.42 3.17
N HIS A 31 2.14 -0.79 3.69
CA HIS A 31 1.23 0.06 2.90
C HIS A 31 1.96 1.26 2.27
N GLU A 32 2.75 1.99 3.07
CA GLU A 32 3.50 3.14 2.56
C GLU A 32 4.63 2.73 1.61
N LEU A 33 5.23 1.55 1.82
CA LEU A 33 6.19 0.99 0.89
C LEU A 33 5.52 0.69 -0.46
N ALA A 34 4.32 0.10 -0.46
CA ALA A 34 3.57 -0.14 -1.69
C ALA A 34 3.26 1.17 -2.46
N HIS A 35 2.95 2.26 -1.75
CA HIS A 35 2.89 3.59 -2.37
C HIS A 35 4.22 3.95 -3.04
N LEU A 36 5.35 3.90 -2.33
CA LEU A 36 6.65 4.23 -2.93
C LEU A 36 6.96 3.42 -4.19
N LEU A 37 6.54 2.15 -4.23
CA LEU A 37 6.67 1.22 -5.36
C LEU A 37 5.68 1.49 -6.52
N GLY A 38 4.81 2.50 -6.41
CA GLY A 38 3.91 2.94 -7.49
C GLY A 38 2.44 2.59 -7.30
N ALA A 39 2.06 1.89 -6.22
CA ALA A 39 0.67 1.52 -6.00
C ALA A 39 -0.18 2.69 -5.47
N LYS A 40 -1.41 2.80 -5.97
CA LYS A 40 -2.49 3.59 -5.35
C LYS A 40 -3.38 2.71 -4.48
N HIS A 41 -4.34 3.32 -3.79
CA HIS A 41 -5.32 2.55 -3.01
C HIS A 41 -6.18 1.67 -3.92
N ASP A 42 -6.59 0.51 -3.41
CA ASP A 42 -7.64 -0.29 -4.04
C ASP A 42 -8.91 0.56 -4.12
N GLY A 43 -9.62 0.51 -5.25
CA GLY A 43 -10.79 1.35 -5.54
C GLY A 43 -10.46 2.66 -6.24
N GLU A 44 -9.21 3.12 -6.23
CA GLU A 44 -8.77 4.29 -6.99
C GLU A 44 -8.32 3.92 -8.42
N ASN A 45 -8.31 4.86 -9.36
CA ASN A 45 -7.77 4.59 -10.71
C ASN A 45 -6.23 4.47 -10.67
N PRO A 46 -5.62 3.34 -11.11
CA PRO A 46 -6.16 2.29 -11.98
C PRO A 46 -6.73 1.02 -11.32
N ALA A 47 -6.67 0.89 -9.99
CA ALA A 47 -7.19 -0.23 -9.19
C ALA A 47 -8.72 -0.27 -8.95
N LYS A 48 -9.53 0.33 -9.83
CA LYS A 48 -11.01 0.39 -9.63
C LYS A 48 -11.68 -0.99 -9.57
N THR A 49 -11.07 -2.01 -10.13
CA THR A 49 -11.58 -3.40 -10.13
C THR A 49 -11.37 -4.10 -8.79
N CYS A 50 -10.46 -3.62 -7.95
CA CYS A 50 -10.28 -4.10 -6.59
C CYS A 50 -11.09 -3.23 -5.64
N LEU A 51 -12.10 -3.81 -4.99
CA LEU A 51 -12.92 -3.07 -4.02
C LEU A 51 -12.08 -2.66 -2.81
N GLU A 52 -12.11 -1.38 -2.47
CA GLU A 52 -11.44 -0.82 -1.29
C GLU A 52 -11.84 -1.53 0.02
N THR A 53 -13.08 -2.05 0.07
CA THR A 53 -13.67 -2.75 1.22
C THR A 53 -13.28 -4.23 1.32
N SER A 54 -12.56 -4.78 0.34
CA SER A 54 -12.03 -6.16 0.42
C SER A 54 -10.94 -6.30 1.48
N GLY A 55 -10.42 -5.17 1.98
CA GLY A 55 -9.47 -5.09 3.09
C GLY A 55 -8.10 -5.70 2.79
N TYR A 56 -7.69 -5.71 1.53
CA TYR A 56 -6.29 -5.92 1.17
C TYR A 56 -5.42 -4.77 1.70
N LEU A 57 -4.10 -4.92 1.63
CA LEU A 57 -3.15 -3.98 2.21
C LEU A 57 -3.37 -2.52 1.79
N MET A 58 -3.80 -2.30 0.54
CA MET A 58 -4.07 -0.98 -0.04
C MET A 58 -5.54 -0.55 0.02
N GLY A 59 -6.39 -1.31 0.70
CA GLY A 59 -7.80 -0.99 0.92
C GLY A 59 -8.06 -0.17 2.19
N THR A 60 -9.31 0.24 2.38
CA THR A 60 -9.77 1.06 3.52
C THR A 60 -10.05 0.22 4.76
N GLU A 61 -10.53 -1.02 4.58
CA GLU A 61 -10.87 -1.91 5.68
C GLU A 61 -9.65 -2.52 6.37
N LYS A 62 -9.56 -2.35 7.69
CA LYS A 62 -8.36 -2.70 8.48
C LYS A 62 -8.46 -4.02 9.24
N ASN A 63 -9.68 -4.50 9.46
CA ASN A 63 -9.98 -5.65 10.32
C ASN A 63 -10.45 -6.88 9.52
N THR A 64 -9.75 -7.17 8.43
CA THR A 64 -10.06 -8.31 7.55
C THR A 64 -8.98 -9.38 7.63
N ALA A 65 -9.28 -10.56 7.05
CA ALA A 65 -8.28 -11.61 6.85
C ALA A 65 -7.19 -11.20 5.82
N ASN A 66 -7.50 -10.26 4.93
CA ASN A 66 -6.64 -9.84 3.83
C ASN A 66 -5.69 -8.69 4.18
N LYS A 67 -5.75 -8.15 5.40
CA LYS A 67 -5.06 -6.90 5.81
C LYS A 67 -3.54 -6.87 5.63
N TYR A 68 -2.92 -8.03 5.40
CA TYR A 68 -1.48 -8.20 5.15
C TYR A 68 -1.14 -8.71 3.73
N ILE A 69 -2.13 -8.77 2.84
CA ILE A 69 -2.02 -9.34 1.50
C ILE A 69 -2.19 -8.22 0.47
N LEU A 70 -1.40 -8.23 -0.61
CA LEU A 70 -1.60 -7.33 -1.75
C LEU A 70 -2.76 -7.84 -2.61
N SER A 71 -3.64 -6.95 -3.05
CA SER A 71 -4.62 -7.28 -4.09
C SER A 71 -3.90 -7.55 -5.43
N ASN A 72 -4.58 -8.20 -6.37
CA ASN A 72 -4.05 -8.34 -7.72
C ASN A 72 -3.81 -6.97 -8.38
N CYS A 73 -4.72 -6.00 -8.19
CA CYS A 73 -4.52 -4.65 -8.72
C CYS A 73 -3.27 -3.97 -8.16
N THR A 74 -2.98 -4.16 -6.87
CA THR A 74 -1.77 -3.61 -6.25
C THR A 74 -0.52 -4.28 -6.83
N MET A 75 -0.52 -5.61 -6.97
CA MET A 75 0.59 -6.35 -7.57
C MET A 75 0.86 -5.92 -9.02
N GLU A 76 -0.19 -5.79 -9.83
CA GLU A 76 -0.10 -5.36 -11.23
C GLU A 76 0.46 -3.94 -11.35
N GLN A 77 0.04 -3.01 -10.48
CA GLN A 77 0.57 -1.64 -10.46
C GLN A 77 2.07 -1.61 -10.15
N ILE A 78 2.49 -2.35 -9.11
CA ILE A 78 3.90 -2.44 -8.73
C ILE A 78 4.70 -3.03 -9.89
N GLN A 79 4.24 -4.12 -10.50
CA GLN A 79 4.93 -4.75 -11.63
C GLN A 79 5.02 -3.84 -12.86
N ALA A 80 3.96 -3.10 -13.17
CA ALA A 80 3.96 -2.15 -14.29
C ALA A 80 4.94 -0.99 -14.09
N HIS A 81 5.31 -0.70 -12.84
CA HIS A 81 6.20 0.40 -12.50
C HIS A 81 7.69 0.12 -12.78
N TYR A 82 8.10 -1.15 -12.91
CA TYR A 82 9.50 -1.57 -13.12
C TYR A 82 9.79 -2.10 -14.54
N LYS A 83 9.00 -1.71 -15.53
CA LYS A 83 9.24 -2.07 -16.94
C LYS A 83 10.23 -1.14 -17.63
#